data_AF-A0A9P7DRJ6-F1
#
_entry.id   AF-A0A9P7DRJ6-F1
#
_cell.length_a   1.000
_cell.length_b   1.000
_cell.length_c   1.000
_cell.angle_alpha   90.00
_cell.angle_beta   90.00
_cell.angle_gamma   90.00
#
_symmetry.space_group_name_H-M   'P 1'
#
loop_
_entity.id
_entity.type
_entity.pdbx_description
1 polymer ?
#
loop_
_entity_poly.entity_id
_entity_poly.type
_entity_poly.pdbx_seq_one_letter_code
_entity_poly.pdbx_strand_id
1 'polypeptide(L)' 'KEILCVVNVQHDCASSGANCGIRNVQERQERIVTTRLRQLIDHAPTNAYFLNTHALHNYQHISALLPPDI' A
#
# COMPACT_ATOMS: atom_id res chain seq x y z
N LYS A 1 -10.79 20.46 -8.00
CA LYS A 1 -9.36 20.37 -7.59
C LYS A 1 -8.74 19.28 -8.47
N GLU A 2 -7.78 19.62 -9.32
CA GLU A 2 -7.18 18.66 -10.25
C GLU A 2 -6.08 17.85 -9.54
N ILE A 3 -6.08 16.53 -9.72
CA ILE A 3 -5.06 15.64 -9.15
C ILE A 3 -3.99 15.43 -10.23
N LEU A 4 -2.79 15.96 -9.98
CA LEU A 4 -1.66 15.88 -10.91
C LEU A 4 -0.96 14.51 -10.87
N CYS A 5 -0.85 13.90 -9.68
CA CYS A 5 -0.09 12.66 -9.48
C CYS A 5 -0.68 11.87 -8.31
N VAL A 6 -1.01 10.59 -8.54
CA VAL A 6 -1.45 9.65 -7.50
C VAL A 6 -0.29 8.74 -7.13
N VAL A 7 0.15 8.82 -5.88
CA VAL A 7 1.28 8.03 -5.40
C VAL A 7 0.82 6.68 -4.84
N ASN A 8 1.67 5.66 -4.99
CA ASN A 8 1.46 4.35 -4.37
C ASN A 8 2.27 4.29 -3.07
N VAL A 9 1.56 4.42 -1.95
CA VAL A 9 2.12 4.33 -0.59
C VAL A 9 1.72 3.00 0.02
N GLN A 10 2.70 2.25 0.52
CA GLN A 10 2.51 0.94 1.14
C GLN A 10 3.09 0.97 2.55
N HIS A 11 2.44 0.30 3.50
CA HIS A 11 2.96 0.20 4.87
C HIS A 11 4.21 -0.67 4.92
N ASP A 12 5.20 -0.28 5.72
CA ASP A 12 6.39 -1.10 5.97
C ASP A 12 6.09 -2.21 6.98
N CYS A 13 5.38 -3.22 6.49
CA CYS A 13 5.11 -4.45 7.22
C CYS A 13 6.35 -5.33 7.39
N ALA A 14 7.41 -5.13 6.61
CA ALA A 14 8.60 -5.94 6.75
C ALA A 14 9.34 -5.57 8.05
N SER A 15 9.53 -4.27 8.29
CA SER A 15 10.17 -3.77 9.50
C SER A 15 9.22 -3.76 10.71
N SER A 16 7.93 -3.51 10.49
CA SER A 16 6.91 -3.50 11.55
C SER A 16 6.23 -4.88 11.78
N GLY A 17 6.69 -5.92 11.08
CA GLY A 17 5.91 -7.15 10.85
C GLY A 17 5.57 -7.96 12.09
N ALA A 18 6.45 -7.97 13.10
CA ALA A 18 6.17 -8.64 14.37
C ALA A 18 4.95 -8.03 15.11
N ASN A 19 4.61 -6.77 14.80
CA ASN A 19 3.49 -6.05 15.39
C ASN A 19 2.25 -6.04 14.49
N CYS A 20 2.36 -6.49 13.24
CA CYS A 20 1.23 -6.58 12.32
C CYS A 20 0.50 -7.91 12.57
N GLY A 21 -0.82 -7.84 12.67
CA GLY A 21 -1.67 -9.01 12.82
C GLY A 21 -2.05 -9.63 11.47
N ILE A 22 -2.74 -10.77 11.55
CA ILE A 22 -3.42 -11.38 10.40
C ILE A 22 -4.91 -11.47 10.74
N ARG A 23 -5.74 -10.97 9.84
CA ARG A 23 -7.20 -11.04 9.94
C ARG A 23 -7.76 -11.87 8.80
N ASN A 24 -8.52 -12.90 9.11
CA ASN A 24 -9.31 -13.63 8.12
C ASN A 24 -10.60 -12.87 7.83
N VAL A 25 -10.88 -12.60 6.57
CA VAL A 25 -12.15 -12.01 6.13
C VAL A 25 -12.76 -12.84 5.02
N GLN A 26 -14.09 -12.84 4.93
CA GLN A 26 -14.77 -13.44 3.79
C GLN A 26 -14.42 -12.68 2.51
N GLU A 27 -14.04 -13.42 1.48
CA GLU A 27 -13.77 -12.87 0.17
C GLU A 27 -15.09 -12.47 -0.49
N ARG A 28 -15.12 -11.26 -1.05
CA ARG A 28 -16.26 -10.77 -1.81
C ARG A 28 -15.88 -10.76 -3.28
N GLN A 29 -16.70 -11.39 -4.10
CA GLN A 29 -16.61 -11.33 -5.56
C GLN A 29 -17.79 -10.53 -6.08
N GLU A 30 -17.49 -9.43 -6.76
CA GLU A 30 -18.48 -8.42 -7.14
C GLU A 30 -19.31 -7.96 -5.92
N ARG A 31 -20.61 -8.33 -5.88
CA ARG A 31 -21.53 -7.99 -4.79
C ARG A 31 -21.85 -9.17 -3.86
N ILE A 32 -21.29 -10.34 -4.10
CA ILE A 32 -21.63 -11.57 -3.37
C ILE A 32 -20.49 -11.91 -2.40
N VAL A 33 -20.86 -12.11 -1.13
CA VAL A 33 -19.94 -12.65 -0.12
C VAL A 33 -19.80 -14.15 -0.36
N THR A 34 -18.57 -14.62 -0.52
CA THR A 34 -18.27 -16.02 -0.74
C THR A 34 -17.98 -16.73 0.58
N THR A 35 -17.94 -18.06 0.54
CA THR A 35 -17.48 -18.88 1.68
C THR A 35 -15.96 -18.92 1.79
N ARG A 36 -15.22 -18.41 0.80
CA ARG A 36 -13.76 -18.39 0.84
C ARG A 36 -13.29 -17.33 1.82
N LEU A 37 -12.29 -17.69 2.61
CA LEU A 37 -11.59 -16.77 3.48
C LEU A 37 -10.32 -16.30 2.78
N ARG A 38 -10.02 -15.01 2.91
CA ARG A 38 -8.72 -14.44 2.57
C ARG A 38 -8.07 -13.85 3.81
N GLN A 39 -6.76 -14.03 3.92
CA GLN A 39 -5.95 -13.39 4.94
C GLN A 39 -5.65 -11.95 4.51
N LEU A 40 -5.88 -11.02 5.41
CA LEU A 40 -5.45 -9.63 5.30
C LEU A 40 -4.42 -9.35 6.40
N ILE A 41 -3.45 -8.50 6.09
CA ILE A 41 -2.56 -7.93 7.09
C ILE A 41 -3.33 -6.88 7.88
N ASP A 42 -3.31 -6.99 9.20
CA ASP A 42 -3.81 -5.98 10.12
C ASP A 42 -2.62 -5.12 10.58
N HIS A 43 -2.49 -3.93 9.99
CA HIS A 43 -1.29 -3.12 10.16
C HIS A 43 -1.14 -2.64 11.60
N ALA A 44 0.08 -2.76 12.14
CA ALA A 44 0.45 -2.08 13.37
C ALA A 44 0.23 -0.56 13.21
N PRO A 45 -0.13 0.17 14.28
CA PRO A 45 -0.34 1.62 14.25
C PRO A 45 1.01 2.38 14.21
N THR A 46 1.89 2.02 13.29
CA THR A 46 3.20 2.64 13.06
C THR A 46 3.14 3.53 11.81
N ASN A 47 3.78 4.69 11.88
CA ASN A 47 3.85 5.64 10.76
C ASN A 47 5.03 5.32 9.82
N ALA A 48 5.19 4.05 9.44
CA ALA A 48 6.28 3.58 8.58
C ALA A 48 5.73 3.13 7.23
N TYR A 49 6.18 3.77 6.14
CA TYR A 49 5.65 3.54 4.81
C TYR A 49 6.75 3.61 3.74
N PHE A 50 6.57 2.83 2.68
CA PHE A 50 7.31 2.95 1.44
C PHE A 50 6.48 3.65 0.37
N LEU A 51 7.11 4.59 -0.30
CA LEU A 51 6.60 5.18 -1.53
C LEU A 51 7.28 4.49 -2.71
N ASN A 52 6.51 3.91 -3.63
CA ASN A 52 7.08 3.42 -4.88
C ASN A 52 7.37 4.61 -5.81
N THR A 53 8.65 5.01 -5.85
CA THR A 53 9.15 6.08 -6.70
C THR A 53 9.15 5.71 -8.18
N HIS A 54 9.16 4.43 -8.50
CA HIS A 54 9.17 3.87 -9.86
C HIS A 54 7.77 3.51 -10.37
N ALA A 55 6.73 4.22 -9.91
CA ALA A 55 5.36 3.98 -10.35
C ALA A 55 5.20 4.27 -11.86
N LEU A 56 4.80 3.26 -12.65
CA LEU A 56 4.77 3.31 -14.12
C LEU A 56 4.14 4.59 -14.70
N HIS A 57 2.99 5.02 -14.20
CA HIS A 57 2.27 6.17 -14.76
C HIS A 57 2.72 7.52 -14.20
N ASN A 58 3.37 7.54 -13.04
CA ASN A 58 3.69 8.76 -12.31
C ASN A 58 5.19 8.94 -12.04
N TYR A 59 6.03 8.08 -12.61
CA TYR A 59 7.47 8.06 -12.40
C TYR A 59 8.10 9.43 -12.66
N GLN A 60 7.78 10.07 -13.78
CA GLN A 60 8.36 11.37 -14.13
C GLN A 60 8.01 12.46 -13.11
N HIS A 61 6.76 12.49 -12.67
CA HIS A 61 6.31 13.43 -11.64
C HIS A 61 6.96 13.18 -10.28
N ILE A 62 7.09 11.90 -9.90
CA ILE A 62 7.69 11.53 -8.61
C ILE A 62 9.21 11.78 -8.65
N SER A 63 9.91 11.33 -9.69
CA SER A 63 11.35 11.48 -9.86
C SER A 63 11.80 12.94 -9.89
N ALA A 64 11.02 13.84 -10.51
CA ALA A 64 11.32 15.27 -10.51
C ALA A 64 11.27 15.93 -9.11
N LEU A 65 10.66 15.27 -8.13
CA LEU A 65 10.57 15.74 -6.74
C LEU A 65 11.60 15.08 -5.82
N LEU A 66 12.32 14.06 -6.30
CA LEU A 66 13.33 13.37 -5.51
C LEU A 66 14.66 14.14 -5.55
N PRO A 67 15.43 14.11 -4.45
CA PRO A 67 16.82 14.53 -4.47
C PRO A 67 17.61 13.76 -5.53
N PRO A 68 18.63 14.37 -6.16
CA PRO A 68 19.40 13.74 -7.23
C PRO A 68 20.16 12.46 -6.82
N ASP A 69 20.29 12.21 -5.51
CA ASP A 69 21.06 11.10 -4.94
C ASP A 69 20.18 9.95 -4.40
N ILE A 70 18.88 9.95 -4.72
CA ILE A 70 17.92 8.85 -4.41
C ILE A 70 17.46 8.21 -5.71
#